data_AF-A0AAE1S2F8-F1
#
_entry.id   AF-A0AAE1S2F8-F1
#
_cell.length_a   1.000
_cell.length_b   1.000
_cell.length_c   1.000
_cell.angle_alpha   90.00
_cell.angle_beta   90.00
_cell.angle_gamma   90.00
#
_symmetry.space_group_name_H-M   'P 1'
#
loop_
_entity.id
_entity.type
_entity.pdbx_description
1 polymer ?
#
loop_
_entity_poly.entity_id
_entity_poly.type
_entity_poly.pdbx_seq_one_letter_code
_entity_poly.pdbx_strand_id
1 'polypeptide(L)'
;MPTTCSKSNHFRSISLPGRSHSNHVRSISVPGSSHQSTEKLKEAINNLKALEISTSSSAEAMYNGLLGLEELYKCVNVLLNLPQTLQAFSQYRLGKMVEDLLDKSVRLLDLCGTTRELVLQYKENVRDLQSSLKRRKKDSTTETSMTKFTSFSKKIKKDAKRLVVVLKQMDQETERSFIPKDADQHTVDMINTLKEANTVRVSIFQMFLSFLSVPLLKPKVSKWSLVSRLLVNKGRLACEGQEEKMNLETRLEPFDAHLDNFENGLEGIYRCMSRSRSSLLNILKELGFSTPMWFNLELCKEKKETTVEKLFGEYMCLFRKSPNIRASHYKSVRSF
;
A
#
# COMPACT_ATOMS: atom_id res chain seq x y z
N MET A 1 33.28 -78.83 53.09
CA MET A 1 32.66 -79.87 52.24
C MET A 1 31.31 -80.17 52.86
N PRO A 2 30.15 -80.14 52.17
CA PRO A 2 29.84 -80.07 50.72
C PRO A 2 29.20 -78.70 50.30
N THR A 3 29.43 -78.12 49.11
CA THR A 3 28.83 -78.29 47.75
C THR A 3 27.35 -77.91 47.56
N THR A 4 27.15 -76.81 46.81
CA THR A 4 26.12 -76.52 45.78
C THR A 4 24.68 -77.04 45.93
N CYS A 5 23.70 -76.14 45.76
CA CYS A 5 22.51 -76.45 44.97
C CYS A 5 21.92 -75.20 44.29
N SER A 6 22.05 -75.15 42.97
CA SER A 6 21.27 -74.29 42.08
C SER A 6 20.64 -75.23 41.05
N LYS A 7 19.30 -75.31 41.04
CA LYS A 7 18.48 -75.94 39.98
C LYS A 7 17.21 -75.09 39.89
N SER A 8 17.03 -74.29 38.85
CA SER A 8 16.56 -74.67 37.50
C SER A 8 15.16 -75.30 37.55
N ASN A 9 14.12 -74.46 37.47
CA ASN A 9 12.79 -74.91 37.07
C ASN A 9 12.59 -74.57 35.59
N HIS A 10 12.65 -75.62 34.78
CA HIS A 10 12.16 -75.67 33.41
C HIS A 10 10.63 -75.77 33.46
N PHE A 11 9.92 -74.82 32.89
CA PHE A 11 8.62 -75.07 32.27
C PHE A 11 8.60 -74.43 30.89
N ARG A 12 8.39 -75.28 29.88
CA ARG A 12 8.39 -74.93 28.46
C ARG A 12 6.95 -74.60 28.02
N SER A 13 6.80 -73.41 27.44
CA SER A 13 5.99 -73.06 26.28
C SER A 13 4.51 -73.46 26.21
N ILE A 14 3.64 -72.43 26.23
CA ILE A 14 2.60 -72.27 25.21
C ILE A 14 2.66 -70.82 24.70
N SER A 15 2.82 -70.70 23.39
CA SER A 15 3.04 -69.45 22.66
C SER A 15 1.73 -68.71 22.38
N LEU A 16 1.71 -67.39 22.63
CA LEU A 16 0.77 -66.45 22.01
C LEU A 16 1.61 -65.28 21.44
N PRO A 17 1.38 -64.83 20.20
CA PRO A 17 2.17 -63.76 19.60
C PRO A 17 1.76 -62.41 20.18
N GLY A 18 2.59 -61.86 21.06
CA GLY A 18 2.54 -60.46 21.46
C GLY A 18 3.00 -59.57 20.31
N ARG A 19 2.06 -58.85 19.68
CA ARG A 19 2.39 -57.76 18.77
C ARG A 19 2.76 -56.55 19.64
N SER A 20 4.07 -56.32 19.81
CA SER A 20 4.58 -55.07 20.36
C SER A 20 4.28 -53.96 19.35
N HIS A 21 3.22 -53.20 19.59
CA HIS A 21 3.02 -51.93 18.90
C HIS A 21 3.89 -50.90 19.61
N SER A 22 5.09 -50.66 19.07
CA SER A 22 5.82 -49.43 19.37
C SER A 22 4.91 -48.27 18.96
N ASN A 23 4.42 -47.51 19.92
CA ASN A 23 3.80 -46.22 19.66
C ASN A 23 4.88 -45.26 19.18
N HIS A 24 5.23 -45.38 17.89
CA HIS A 24 5.87 -44.31 17.15
C HIS A 24 4.80 -43.23 17.01
N VAL A 25 4.72 -42.35 18.01
CA VAL A 25 4.14 -41.03 17.83
C VAL A 25 5.04 -40.35 16.82
N ARG A 26 4.67 -40.46 15.53
CA ARG A 26 5.24 -39.62 14.48
C ARG A 26 4.83 -38.21 14.83
N SER A 27 5.77 -37.44 15.37
CA SER A 27 5.70 -35.99 15.42
C SER A 27 5.52 -35.52 13.98
N ILE A 28 4.28 -35.21 13.60
CA ILE A 28 4.01 -34.54 12.35
C ILE A 28 4.45 -33.10 12.62
N SER A 29 5.69 -32.77 12.27
CA SER A 29 6.18 -31.40 12.26
C SER A 29 5.39 -30.65 11.20
N VAL A 30 4.21 -30.16 11.57
CA VAL A 30 3.52 -29.10 10.83
C VAL A 30 4.54 -27.98 10.72
N PRO A 31 4.84 -27.48 9.50
CA PRO A 31 5.74 -26.33 9.38
C PRO A 31 5.24 -25.24 10.33
N GLY A 32 6.11 -24.74 11.20
CA GLY A 32 5.71 -23.73 12.18
C GLY A 32 4.97 -22.59 11.49
N SER A 33 3.83 -22.16 12.06
CA SER A 33 2.98 -21.11 11.49
C SER A 33 3.75 -19.82 11.12
N SER A 34 4.86 -19.55 11.81
CA SER A 34 5.81 -18.48 11.49
C SER A 34 6.53 -18.68 10.15
N HIS A 35 7.03 -19.89 9.89
CA HIS A 35 7.70 -20.23 8.63
C HIS A 35 6.74 -20.04 7.44
N GLN A 36 5.49 -20.50 7.57
CA GLN A 36 4.50 -20.32 6.51
C GLN A 36 4.20 -18.84 6.21
N SER A 37 4.17 -17.99 7.24
CA SER A 37 3.88 -16.56 7.08
C SER A 37 5.05 -15.80 6.46
N THR A 38 6.28 -16.12 6.87
CA THR A 38 7.50 -15.55 6.29
C THR A 38 7.67 -15.93 4.82
N GLU A 39 7.36 -17.18 4.44
CA GLU A 39 7.42 -17.61 3.04
C GLU A 39 6.38 -16.89 2.16
N LYS A 40 5.15 -16.71 2.63
CA LYS A 40 4.14 -15.89 1.92
C LYS A 40 4.61 -14.44 1.73
N LEU A 41 5.27 -13.87 2.74
CA LEU A 41 5.83 -12.53 2.62
C LEU A 41 6.91 -12.46 1.54
N LYS A 42 7.83 -13.44 1.51
CA LYS A 42 8.86 -13.55 0.46
C LYS A 42 8.26 -13.73 -0.92
N GLU A 43 7.20 -14.52 -1.05
CA GLU A 43 6.48 -14.69 -2.32
C GLU A 43 5.90 -13.35 -2.80
N ALA A 44 5.23 -12.60 -1.92
CA ALA A 44 4.71 -11.27 -2.25
C ALA A 44 5.81 -10.27 -2.66
N ILE A 45 6.95 -10.30 -1.98
CA ILE A 45 8.16 -9.51 -2.33
C ILE A 45 8.63 -9.87 -3.74
N ASN A 46 8.78 -11.16 -4.04
CA ASN A 46 9.29 -11.63 -5.33
C ASN A 46 8.35 -11.28 -6.48
N ASN A 47 7.03 -11.38 -6.27
CA ASN A 47 6.03 -10.98 -7.26
C ASN A 47 6.13 -9.49 -7.59
N LEU A 48 6.30 -8.63 -6.58
CA LEU A 48 6.49 -7.19 -6.78
C LEU A 48 7.81 -6.86 -7.47
N LYS A 49 8.91 -7.56 -7.15
CA LYS A 49 10.19 -7.40 -7.84
C LYS A 49 10.11 -7.79 -9.31
N ALA A 50 9.40 -8.87 -9.64
CA ALA A 50 9.17 -9.29 -11.02
C ALA A 50 8.41 -8.22 -11.82
N LEU A 51 7.45 -7.53 -11.18
CA LEU A 51 6.73 -6.40 -11.77
C LEU A 51 7.66 -5.20 -12.02
N GLU A 52 8.57 -4.90 -11.09
CA GLU A 52 9.56 -3.83 -11.23
C GLU A 52 10.54 -4.10 -12.41
N ILE A 53 11.03 -5.34 -12.52
CA ILE A 53 11.97 -5.76 -13.58
C ILE A 53 11.31 -5.75 -14.96
N SER A 54 10.00 -5.95 -15.05
CA SER A 54 9.27 -6.03 -16.31
C SER A 54 9.20 -4.69 -17.08
N THR A 55 9.81 -3.59 -16.59
CA THR A 55 10.02 -2.27 -17.25
C THR A 55 8.79 -1.58 -17.86
N SER A 56 7.59 -2.12 -17.68
CA SER A 56 6.35 -1.55 -18.17
C SER A 56 5.90 -0.38 -17.29
N SER A 57 6.14 0.85 -17.75
CA SER A 57 5.54 2.07 -17.18
C SER A 57 4.08 2.25 -17.63
N SER A 58 3.30 1.17 -17.67
CA SER A 58 1.87 1.23 -18.02
C SER A 58 1.01 1.52 -16.78
N ALA A 59 -0.16 2.10 -17.01
CA ALA A 59 -1.13 2.31 -15.94
C ALA A 59 -1.57 0.98 -15.29
N GLU A 60 -1.67 -0.08 -16.09
CA GLU A 60 -1.99 -1.42 -15.60
C GLU A 60 -0.89 -1.99 -14.69
N ALA A 61 0.38 -1.80 -15.04
CA ALA A 61 1.49 -2.23 -14.19
C ALA A 61 1.51 -1.46 -12.86
N MET A 62 1.18 -0.16 -12.89
CA MET A 62 1.05 0.64 -11.68
C MET A 62 -0.07 0.13 -10.78
N TYR A 63 -1.23 -0.19 -11.35
CA TYR A 63 -2.35 -0.72 -10.58
C TYR A 63 -2.04 -2.09 -9.98
N ASN A 64 -1.45 -2.99 -10.75
CA ASN A 64 -0.99 -4.29 -10.25
C ASN A 64 0.08 -4.15 -9.16
N GLY A 65 0.97 -3.15 -9.27
CA GLY A 65 1.91 -2.81 -8.20
C GLY A 65 1.20 -2.39 -6.91
N LEU A 66 0.12 -1.60 -7.00
CA LEU A 66 -0.67 -1.22 -5.82
C LEU A 66 -1.38 -2.44 -5.20
N LEU A 67 -1.97 -3.32 -6.01
CA LEU A 67 -2.61 -4.55 -5.53
C LEU A 67 -1.60 -5.48 -4.86
N GLY A 68 -0.42 -5.68 -5.46
CA GLY A 68 0.65 -6.46 -4.88
C GLY A 68 1.15 -5.85 -3.57
N LEU A 69 1.18 -4.52 -3.46
CA LEU A 69 1.55 -3.84 -2.23
C LEU A 69 0.50 -4.03 -1.13
N GLU A 70 -0.80 -4.01 -1.47
CA GLU A 70 -1.86 -4.35 -0.52
C GLU A 70 -1.66 -5.77 0.03
N GLU A 71 -1.35 -6.75 -0.83
CA GLU A 71 -1.09 -8.13 -0.42
C GLU A 71 0.17 -8.27 0.44
N LEU A 72 1.24 -7.55 0.08
CA LEU A 72 2.46 -7.47 0.90
C LEU A 72 2.13 -6.99 2.31
N TYR A 73 1.32 -5.93 2.46
CA TYR A 73 0.92 -5.44 3.77
C TYR A 73 0.04 -6.43 4.55
N LYS A 74 -0.84 -7.19 3.89
CA LYS A 74 -1.58 -8.27 4.57
C LYS A 74 -0.63 -9.31 5.15
N CYS A 75 0.38 -9.72 4.38
CA CYS A 75 1.40 -10.66 4.83
C CYS A 75 2.23 -10.10 5.99
N VAL A 76 2.67 -8.83 5.91
CA VAL A 76 3.35 -8.14 7.02
C VAL A 76 2.46 -8.08 8.26
N ASN A 77 1.18 -7.75 8.10
CA ASN A 77 0.23 -7.69 9.22
C ASN A 77 0.06 -9.05 9.90
N VAL A 78 -0.04 -10.14 9.13
CA VAL A 78 -0.09 -11.50 9.71
C VAL A 78 1.20 -11.78 10.49
N LEU A 79 2.36 -11.53 9.88
CA LEU A 79 3.66 -11.76 10.50
C LEU A 79 3.84 -10.97 11.81
N LEU A 80 3.52 -9.66 11.81
CA LEU A 80 3.65 -8.81 12.99
C LEU A 80 2.75 -9.27 14.16
N ASN A 81 1.61 -9.88 13.88
CA ASN A 81 0.67 -10.34 14.91
C ASN A 81 0.97 -11.77 15.41
N LEU A 82 2.03 -12.43 14.93
CA LEU A 82 2.41 -13.75 15.41
C LEU A 82 3.06 -13.69 16.81
N PRO A 83 2.71 -14.60 17.73
CA PRO A 83 3.34 -14.67 19.05
C PRO A 83 4.86 -14.82 19.00
N GLN A 84 5.36 -15.57 18.00
CA GLN A 84 6.80 -15.79 17.79
C GLN A 84 7.52 -14.48 17.45
N THR A 85 6.87 -13.61 16.69
CA THR A 85 7.41 -12.29 16.32
C THR A 85 7.48 -11.37 17.53
N LEU A 86 6.44 -11.36 18.37
CA LEU A 86 6.46 -10.63 19.64
C LEU A 86 7.54 -11.16 20.60
N GLN A 87 7.68 -12.48 20.70
CA GLN A 87 8.72 -13.11 21.51
C GLN A 87 10.12 -12.72 21.03
N ALA A 88 10.37 -12.75 19.73
CA ALA A 88 11.64 -12.30 19.15
C ALA A 88 11.90 -10.82 19.46
N PHE A 89 10.90 -9.95 19.32
CA PHE A 89 11.05 -8.54 19.63
C PHE A 89 11.39 -8.28 21.10
N SER A 90 10.80 -9.04 22.02
CA SER A 90 11.07 -8.96 23.46
C SER A 90 12.44 -9.53 23.83
N GLN A 91 12.72 -10.76 23.41
CA GLN A 91 13.95 -11.49 23.73
C GLN A 91 15.20 -10.72 23.29
N TYR A 92 15.18 -10.15 22.09
CA TYR A 92 16.32 -9.45 21.53
C TYR A 92 16.29 -7.92 21.73
N ARG A 93 15.38 -7.43 22.60
CA ARG A 93 15.25 -6.01 22.96
C ARG A 93 15.16 -5.10 21.73
N LEU A 94 14.36 -5.51 20.75
CA LEU A 94 14.21 -4.82 19.46
C LEU A 94 13.27 -3.61 19.54
N GLY A 95 12.93 -3.11 20.73
CA GLY A 95 12.00 -1.98 20.89
C GLY A 95 12.40 -0.74 20.10
N LYS A 96 13.70 -0.40 20.05
CA LYS A 96 14.20 0.71 19.23
C LYS A 96 13.96 0.50 17.72
N MET A 97 14.03 -0.74 17.24
CA MET A 97 13.69 -1.08 15.86
C MET A 97 12.17 -0.92 15.64
N VAL A 98 11.35 -1.32 16.60
CA VAL A 98 9.88 -1.15 16.53
C VAL A 98 9.51 0.34 16.56
N GLU A 99 10.16 1.17 17.36
CA GLU A 99 9.99 2.64 17.36
C GLU A 99 10.34 3.26 16.01
N ASP A 100 11.47 2.86 15.40
CA ASP A 100 11.87 3.33 14.07
C ASP A 100 10.88 2.89 12.97
N LEU A 101 10.42 1.64 13.02
CA LEU A 101 9.37 1.15 12.12
C LEU A 101 8.07 1.92 12.29
N LEU A 102 7.71 2.26 13.53
CA LEU A 102 6.51 3.02 13.85
C LEU A 102 6.60 4.46 13.31
N ASP A 103 7.71 5.17 13.55
CA ASP A 103 7.94 6.52 13.01
C ASP A 103 7.81 6.53 11.48
N LYS A 104 8.48 5.59 10.82
CA LYS A 104 8.40 5.41 9.36
C LYS A 104 6.99 5.09 8.89
N SER A 105 6.23 4.29 9.64
CA SER A 105 4.85 3.95 9.29
C SER A 105 3.93 5.18 9.28
N VAL A 106 4.13 6.13 10.20
CA VAL A 106 3.38 7.39 10.24
C VAL A 106 3.70 8.24 9.02
N ARG A 107 4.99 8.44 8.73
CA ARG A 107 5.44 9.22 7.56
C ARG A 107 4.98 8.59 6.24
N LEU A 108 4.96 7.26 6.16
CA LEU A 108 4.44 6.55 4.99
C LEU A 108 2.93 6.75 4.84
N LEU A 109 2.15 6.74 5.93
CA LEU A 109 0.72 7.02 5.91
C LEU A 109 0.45 8.44 5.39
N ASP A 110 1.19 9.44 5.86
CA ASP A 110 1.08 10.82 5.38
C ASP A 110 1.39 10.92 3.88
N LEU A 111 2.43 10.22 3.42
CA LEU A 111 2.80 10.14 2.00
C LEU A 111 1.71 9.46 1.17
N CYS A 112 1.15 8.35 1.65
CA CYS A 112 0.06 7.62 0.99
C CYS A 112 -1.21 8.49 0.92
N GLY A 113 -1.57 9.17 2.00
CA GLY A 113 -2.69 10.12 2.05
C GLY A 113 -2.51 11.27 1.07
N THR A 114 -1.32 11.88 1.02
CA THR A 114 -1.03 12.93 0.03
C THR A 114 -1.09 12.38 -1.41
N THR A 115 -0.63 11.15 -1.63
CA THR A 115 -0.68 10.51 -2.96
C THR A 115 -2.12 10.25 -3.41
N ARG A 116 -3.00 9.81 -2.50
CA ARG A 116 -4.46 9.66 -2.75
C ARG A 116 -5.08 10.98 -3.17
N GLU A 117 -4.78 12.05 -2.45
CA GLU A 117 -5.26 13.40 -2.78
C GLU A 117 -4.78 13.86 -4.17
N LEU A 118 -3.53 13.57 -4.56
CA LEU A 118 -3.05 13.88 -5.91
C LEU A 118 -3.84 13.12 -6.99
N VAL A 119 -4.16 11.84 -6.77
CA VAL A 119 -4.95 11.02 -7.71
C VAL A 119 -6.38 11.56 -7.83
N LEU A 120 -7.00 11.92 -6.71
CA LEU A 120 -8.33 12.53 -6.67
C LEU A 120 -8.37 13.84 -7.47
N GLN A 121 -7.42 14.74 -7.20
CA GLN A 121 -7.31 15.99 -7.96
C GLN A 121 -7.08 15.74 -9.45
N TYR A 122 -6.28 14.72 -9.80
CA TYR A 122 -6.06 14.36 -11.21
C TYR A 122 -7.37 13.94 -11.86
N LYS A 123 -8.14 13.10 -11.19
CA LYS A 123 -9.43 12.59 -11.66
C LYS A 123 -10.43 13.71 -11.92
N GLU A 124 -10.59 14.61 -10.96
CA GLU A 124 -11.46 15.79 -11.10
C GLU A 124 -11.06 16.64 -12.32
N ASN A 125 -9.77 16.91 -12.49
CA ASN A 125 -9.27 17.71 -13.61
C ASN A 125 -9.43 17.01 -14.97
N VAL A 126 -9.31 15.67 -15.01
CA VAL A 126 -9.59 14.87 -16.22
C VAL A 126 -11.06 14.97 -16.59
N ARG A 127 -11.96 14.81 -15.62
CA ARG A 127 -13.42 14.89 -15.82
C ARG A 127 -13.88 16.29 -16.24
N ASP A 128 -13.28 17.34 -15.66
CA ASP A 128 -13.53 18.72 -16.04
C ASP A 128 -13.08 19.01 -17.49
N LEU A 129 -11.92 18.49 -17.87
CA LEU A 129 -11.40 18.62 -19.23
C LEU A 129 -12.29 17.86 -20.22
N GLN A 130 -12.64 16.59 -19.95
CA GLN A 130 -13.56 15.81 -20.76
C GLN A 130 -14.92 16.51 -20.93
N SER A 131 -15.47 17.03 -19.84
CA SER A 131 -16.74 17.77 -19.85
C SER A 131 -16.66 19.03 -20.72
N SER A 132 -15.53 19.73 -20.69
CA SER A 132 -15.27 20.90 -21.52
C SER A 132 -15.14 20.52 -23.00
N LEU A 133 -14.46 19.41 -23.32
CA LEU A 133 -14.29 18.90 -24.69
C LEU A 133 -15.64 18.50 -25.31
N LYS A 134 -16.49 17.79 -24.55
CA LYS A 134 -17.81 17.31 -24.99
C LYS A 134 -18.82 18.42 -25.29
N ARG A 135 -18.76 19.55 -24.59
CA ARG A 135 -19.78 20.62 -24.67
C ARG A 135 -19.84 21.44 -25.98
N ARG A 136 -19.12 21.07 -27.06
CA ARG A 136 -19.10 21.73 -28.39
C ARG A 136 -19.24 23.28 -28.36
N LYS A 137 -18.60 23.97 -27.41
CA LYS A 137 -18.60 25.44 -27.33
C LYS A 137 -17.30 25.99 -27.91
N LYS A 138 -17.43 27.12 -28.64
CA LYS A 138 -16.41 27.98 -29.26
C LYS A 138 -14.96 27.70 -28.79
N ASP A 139 -14.06 27.54 -29.76
CA ASP A 139 -12.68 27.08 -29.61
C ASP A 139 -11.91 27.72 -28.43
N SER A 140 -12.15 29.01 -28.15
CA SER A 140 -11.52 29.74 -27.03
C SER A 140 -11.78 29.14 -25.64
N THR A 141 -12.96 28.53 -25.41
CA THR A 141 -13.29 27.91 -24.12
C THR A 141 -12.57 26.57 -23.92
N THR A 142 -12.38 25.81 -25.01
CA THR A 142 -11.66 24.54 -24.99
C THR A 142 -10.16 24.77 -24.78
N GLU A 143 -9.58 25.75 -25.48
CA GLU A 143 -8.17 26.14 -25.32
C GLU A 143 -7.85 26.59 -23.88
N THR A 144 -8.77 27.34 -23.27
CA THR A 144 -8.66 27.73 -21.85
C THR A 144 -8.67 26.52 -20.91
N SER A 145 -9.49 25.50 -21.18
CA SER A 145 -9.53 24.27 -20.37
C SER A 145 -8.25 23.43 -20.52
N MET A 146 -7.70 23.32 -21.73
CA MET A 146 -6.45 22.62 -22.00
C MET A 146 -5.24 23.30 -21.35
N THR A 147 -5.19 24.63 -21.38
CA THR A 147 -4.11 25.40 -20.72
C THR A 147 -4.18 25.26 -19.19
N LYS A 148 -5.38 25.30 -18.60
CA LYS A 148 -5.61 25.00 -17.18
C LYS A 148 -5.13 23.59 -16.83
N PHE A 149 -5.57 22.56 -17.57
CA PHE A 149 -5.14 21.18 -17.34
C PHE A 149 -3.62 21.02 -17.47
N THR A 150 -3.00 21.65 -18.47
CA THR A 150 -1.55 21.62 -18.64
C THR A 150 -0.82 22.23 -17.44
N SER A 151 -1.32 23.35 -16.91
CA SER A 151 -0.76 23.97 -15.70
C SER A 151 -0.92 23.08 -14.47
N PHE A 152 -2.08 22.41 -14.36
CA PHE A 152 -2.38 21.46 -13.31
C PHE A 152 -1.46 20.22 -13.38
N SER A 153 -1.27 19.61 -14.56
CA SER A 153 -0.34 18.48 -14.72
C SER A 153 1.10 18.85 -14.33
N LYS A 154 1.52 20.10 -14.56
CA LYS A 154 2.83 20.59 -14.08
C LYS A 154 2.89 20.68 -12.56
N LYS A 155 1.80 21.07 -11.90
CA LYS A 155 1.67 21.08 -10.44
C LYS A 155 1.78 19.66 -9.88
N ILE A 156 0.98 18.71 -10.39
CA ILE A 156 1.02 17.30 -9.99
C ILE A 156 2.43 16.72 -10.13
N LYS A 157 3.09 16.99 -11.27
CA LYS A 157 4.49 16.59 -11.48
C LYS A 157 5.43 17.16 -10.42
N LYS A 158 5.26 18.41 -10.00
CA LYS A 158 6.08 19.02 -8.95
C LYS A 158 5.82 18.34 -7.60
N ASP A 159 4.56 18.14 -7.25
CA ASP A 159 4.16 17.55 -5.97
C ASP A 159 4.57 16.08 -5.87
N ALA A 160 4.38 15.29 -6.93
CA ALA A 160 4.83 13.91 -7.00
C ALA A 160 6.36 13.79 -6.89
N LYS A 161 7.12 14.66 -7.57
CA LYS A 161 8.59 14.72 -7.40
C LYS A 161 9.02 15.04 -5.98
N ARG A 162 8.31 15.96 -5.29
CA ARG A 162 8.57 16.27 -3.89
C ARG A 162 8.35 15.03 -3.00
N LEU A 163 7.26 14.29 -3.22
CA LEU A 163 6.99 13.05 -2.48
C LEU A 163 8.08 11.99 -2.73
N VAL A 164 8.58 11.85 -3.95
CA VAL A 164 9.72 10.96 -4.24
C VAL A 164 10.96 11.35 -3.44
N VAL A 165 11.23 12.65 -3.26
CA VAL A 165 12.36 13.11 -2.43
C VAL A 165 12.17 12.74 -0.96
N VAL A 166 10.97 12.98 -0.40
CA VAL A 166 10.63 12.58 0.98
C VAL A 166 10.83 11.08 1.17
N LEU A 167 10.34 10.28 0.23
CA LEU A 167 10.44 8.83 0.27
C LEU A 167 11.90 8.33 0.22
N LYS A 168 12.76 8.99 -0.55
CA LYS A 168 14.21 8.68 -0.59
C LYS A 168 14.93 9.02 0.70
N GLN A 169 14.56 10.14 1.35
CA GLN A 169 15.12 10.51 2.65
C GLN A 169 14.78 9.45 3.70
N MET A 170 13.52 8.99 3.74
CA MET A 170 13.08 7.91 4.63
C MET A 170 13.85 6.61 4.43
N ASP A 171 14.16 6.26 3.17
CA ASP A 171 14.89 5.05 2.83
C ASP A 171 16.35 5.11 3.30
N GLN A 172 17.03 6.26 3.11
CA GLN A 172 18.42 6.48 3.56
C GLN A 172 18.58 6.40 5.09
N GLU A 173 17.55 6.78 5.85
CA GLU A 173 17.54 6.66 7.31
C GLU A 173 17.50 5.19 7.79
N THR A 174 17.21 4.23 6.89
CA THR A 174 17.01 2.80 7.22
C THR A 174 18.30 1.99 7.32
N GLU A 175 19.44 2.50 6.85
CA GLU A 175 20.72 1.79 6.85
C GLU A 175 21.27 1.44 8.25
N ARG A 176 20.73 2.03 9.33
CA ARG A 176 21.18 1.78 10.72
C ARG A 176 20.31 0.80 11.51
N SER A 177 19.65 -0.14 10.84
CA SER A 177 18.81 -1.13 11.53
C SER A 177 19.65 -2.23 12.19
N PHE A 178 19.71 -2.19 13.53
CA PHE A 178 20.41 -3.13 14.39
C PHE A 178 19.88 -4.56 14.19
N ILE A 179 20.76 -5.48 13.79
CA ILE A 179 20.53 -6.93 13.90
C ILE A 179 21.28 -7.39 15.16
N PRO A 180 20.59 -7.98 16.16
CA PRO A 180 21.24 -8.52 17.35
C PRO A 180 22.23 -9.63 16.95
N LYS A 181 23.46 -9.57 17.46
CA LYS A 181 24.51 -10.56 17.14
C LYS A 181 24.19 -11.97 17.63
N ASP A 182 23.40 -12.07 18.70
CA ASP A 182 23.03 -13.33 19.34
C ASP A 182 21.63 -13.82 18.89
N ALA A 183 21.07 -13.21 17.83
CA ALA A 183 19.77 -13.62 17.30
C ALA A 183 19.84 -14.98 16.59
N ASP A 184 18.83 -15.80 16.82
CA ASP A 184 18.62 -17.04 16.07
C ASP A 184 18.38 -16.73 14.58
N GLN A 185 18.71 -17.70 13.72
CA GLN A 185 18.63 -17.54 12.27
C GLN A 185 17.22 -17.16 11.80
N HIS A 186 16.17 -17.72 12.42
CA HIS A 186 14.79 -17.44 12.03
C HIS A 186 14.41 -15.98 12.33
N THR A 187 14.85 -15.43 13.46
CA THR A 187 14.68 -14.01 13.79
C THR A 187 15.44 -13.10 12.82
N VAL A 188 16.69 -13.45 12.49
CA VAL A 188 17.49 -12.70 11.51
C VAL A 188 16.81 -12.70 10.13
N ASP A 189 16.34 -13.86 9.68
CA ASP A 189 15.64 -14.00 8.40
C ASP A 189 14.34 -13.19 8.37
N MET A 190 13.56 -13.21 9.45
CA MET A 190 12.36 -12.40 9.61
C MET A 190 12.67 -10.90 9.50
N ILE A 191 13.69 -10.43 10.23
CA ILE A 191 14.11 -9.02 10.20
C ILE A 191 14.54 -8.61 8.79
N ASN A 192 15.36 -9.42 8.12
CA ASN A 192 15.82 -9.15 6.76
C ASN A 192 14.66 -9.14 5.77
N THR A 193 13.72 -10.07 5.89
CA THR A 193 12.52 -10.13 5.04
C THR A 193 11.65 -8.87 5.23
N LEU A 194 11.50 -8.38 6.47
CA LEU A 194 10.78 -7.13 6.74
C LEU A 194 11.49 -5.89 6.15
N LYS A 195 12.83 -5.85 6.20
CA LYS A 195 13.61 -4.78 5.56
C LYS A 195 13.43 -4.80 4.05
N GLU A 196 13.50 -5.97 3.44
CA GLU A 196 13.30 -6.17 2.01
C GLU A 196 11.88 -5.78 1.57
N ALA A 197 10.86 -6.14 2.36
CA ALA A 197 9.48 -5.68 2.14
C ALA A 197 9.38 -4.15 2.15
N ASN A 198 10.13 -3.47 3.02
CA ASN A 198 10.15 -2.01 3.06
C ASN A 198 10.83 -1.41 1.82
N THR A 199 11.94 -2.00 1.36
CA THR A 199 12.61 -1.57 0.12
C THR A 199 11.69 -1.69 -1.08
N VAL A 200 11.03 -2.84 -1.26
CA VAL A 200 10.09 -3.04 -2.37
C VAL A 200 8.91 -2.06 -2.30
N ARG A 201 8.34 -1.85 -1.12
CA ARG A 201 7.30 -0.83 -0.91
C ARG A 201 7.75 0.54 -1.36
N VAL A 202 8.95 0.96 -0.96
CA VAL A 202 9.54 2.25 -1.37
C VAL A 202 9.65 2.30 -2.90
N SER A 203 10.19 1.27 -3.55
CA SER A 203 10.30 1.21 -5.02
C SER A 203 8.94 1.35 -5.71
N ILE A 204 7.90 0.64 -5.27
CA ILE A 204 6.56 0.71 -5.87
C ILE A 204 5.96 2.11 -5.75
N PHE A 205 6.06 2.76 -4.58
CA PHE A 205 5.61 4.15 -4.44
C PHE A 205 6.42 5.10 -5.33
N GLN A 206 7.73 4.91 -5.48
CA GLN A 206 8.56 5.71 -6.39
C GLN A 206 8.13 5.53 -7.85
N MET A 207 7.89 4.30 -8.29
CA MET A 207 7.39 3.99 -9.63
C MET A 207 6.03 4.68 -9.87
N PHE A 208 5.11 4.55 -8.92
CA PHE A 208 3.78 5.15 -9.00
C PHE A 208 3.81 6.68 -9.08
N LEU A 209 4.57 7.33 -8.20
CA LEU A 209 4.73 8.80 -8.21
C LEU A 209 5.47 9.29 -9.46
N SER A 210 6.41 8.51 -9.99
CA SER A 210 7.08 8.80 -11.25
C SER A 210 6.12 8.71 -12.44
N PHE A 211 5.21 7.74 -12.43
CA PHE A 211 4.13 7.62 -13.41
C PHE A 211 3.21 8.85 -13.38
N LEU A 212 2.76 9.28 -12.20
CA LEU A 212 1.94 10.50 -12.04
C LEU A 212 2.67 11.78 -12.48
N SER A 213 4.01 11.76 -12.47
CA SER A 213 4.84 12.88 -12.92
C SER A 213 4.91 13.03 -14.44
N VAL A 214 4.39 12.07 -15.22
CA VAL A 214 4.35 12.12 -16.67
C VAL A 214 3.10 12.90 -17.12
N PRO A 215 3.26 14.07 -17.79
CA PRO A 215 2.10 14.83 -18.25
C PRO A 215 1.32 14.06 -19.33
N LEU A 216 -0.01 13.96 -19.17
CA LEU A 216 -0.88 13.30 -20.15
C LEU A 216 -0.91 14.08 -21.49
N LEU A 217 -0.85 15.41 -21.40
CA LEU A 217 -0.64 16.31 -22.52
C LEU A 217 0.87 16.53 -22.71
N LYS A 218 1.46 15.97 -23.77
CA LYS A 218 2.79 16.40 -24.20
C LYS A 218 2.65 17.82 -24.76
N PRO A 219 3.37 18.83 -24.24
CA PRO A 219 3.39 20.14 -24.87
C PRO A 219 4.16 20.01 -26.20
N LYS A 220 3.44 19.92 -27.33
CA LYS A 220 4.04 20.11 -28.65
C LYS A 220 4.20 21.62 -28.88
N VAL A 221 5.31 22.15 -28.41
CA VAL A 221 5.88 23.39 -28.96
C VAL A 221 7.40 23.23 -29.00
N SER A 222 7.85 22.46 -29.98
CA SER A 222 9.21 22.62 -30.49
C SER A 222 9.27 24.03 -31.10
N LYS A 223 10.28 24.82 -30.74
CA LYS A 223 10.48 26.19 -31.25
C LYS A 223 10.59 26.26 -32.78
N TRP A 224 10.75 25.11 -33.45
CA TRP A 224 10.80 24.99 -34.90
C TRP A 224 9.41 24.91 -35.57
N SER A 225 8.35 24.49 -34.87
CA SER A 225 7.01 24.36 -35.48
C SER A 225 6.32 25.71 -35.72
N LEU A 226 6.77 26.77 -35.06
CA LEU A 226 6.32 28.14 -35.32
C LEU A 226 6.79 28.64 -36.70
N VAL A 227 8.00 28.26 -37.12
CA VAL A 227 8.55 28.62 -38.44
C VAL A 227 7.84 27.84 -39.55
N SER A 228 7.49 26.57 -39.30
CA SER A 228 6.71 25.76 -40.25
C SER A 228 5.28 26.27 -40.46
N ARG A 229 4.61 26.80 -39.42
CA ARG A 229 3.27 27.40 -39.55
C ARG A 229 3.24 28.69 -40.35
N LEU A 230 4.33 29.46 -40.35
CA LEU A 230 4.45 30.65 -41.20
C LEU A 230 4.64 30.31 -42.69
N LEU A 231 5.22 29.14 -43.00
CA LEU A 231 5.44 28.69 -44.38
C LEU A 231 4.27 27.87 -44.96
N VAL A 232 3.42 27.28 -44.12
CA VAL A 232 2.31 26.38 -44.54
C VAL A 232 0.93 27.06 -44.51
N ASN A 233 0.80 28.27 -43.94
CA ASN A 233 -0.47 28.99 -43.86
C ASN A 233 -0.85 29.68 -45.18
N LYS A 234 -1.33 28.90 -46.17
CA LYS A 234 -2.12 29.43 -47.30
C LYS A 234 -3.37 28.61 -47.66
N GLY A 235 -3.95 27.82 -46.75
CA GLY A 235 -5.28 27.27 -47.05
C GLY A 235 -5.90 26.16 -46.19
N ARG A 236 -5.34 25.75 -45.05
CA ARG A 236 -5.90 24.60 -44.30
C ARG A 236 -5.77 24.75 -42.79
N LEU A 237 -6.64 25.54 -42.16
CA LEU A 237 -6.62 25.79 -40.71
C LEU A 237 -7.75 25.13 -39.90
N ALA A 238 -8.64 24.36 -40.53
CA ALA A 238 -9.79 23.76 -39.82
C ALA A 238 -9.61 22.27 -39.45
N CYS A 239 -8.66 21.55 -40.05
CA CYS A 239 -8.58 20.09 -39.91
C CYS A 239 -7.72 19.61 -38.71
N GLU A 240 -6.69 20.36 -38.33
CA GLU A 240 -5.66 19.91 -37.37
C GLU A 240 -6.15 19.93 -35.91
N GLY A 241 -6.89 20.97 -35.51
CA GLY A 241 -7.39 21.11 -34.14
C GLY A 241 -8.51 20.12 -33.76
N GLN A 242 -9.25 19.63 -34.74
CA GLN A 242 -10.34 18.68 -34.52
C GLN A 242 -9.80 17.24 -34.32
N GLU A 243 -8.70 16.90 -35.01
CA GLU A 243 -8.00 15.62 -34.90
C GLU A 243 -7.23 15.50 -33.57
N GLU A 244 -6.53 16.56 -33.14
CA GLU A 244 -5.90 16.61 -31.81
C GLU A 244 -6.91 16.53 -30.67
N LYS A 245 -8.09 17.14 -30.85
CA LYS A 245 -9.19 17.09 -29.88
C LYS A 245 -9.79 15.69 -29.74
N MET A 246 -10.07 15.01 -30.85
CA MET A 246 -10.54 13.61 -30.84
C MET A 246 -9.50 12.67 -30.23
N ASN A 247 -8.22 12.81 -30.59
CA ASN A 247 -7.14 11.99 -30.04
C ASN A 247 -7.03 12.15 -28.51
N LEU A 248 -7.18 13.37 -28.00
CA LEU A 248 -7.15 13.62 -26.56
C LEU A 248 -8.35 13.02 -25.84
N GLU A 249 -9.56 13.16 -26.39
CA GLU A 249 -10.77 12.59 -25.79
C GLU A 249 -10.67 11.06 -25.66
N THR A 250 -10.20 10.38 -26.71
CA THR A 250 -9.94 8.93 -26.71
C THR A 250 -8.87 8.49 -25.71
N ARG A 251 -7.94 9.38 -25.32
CA ARG A 251 -6.92 9.09 -24.30
C ARG A 251 -7.37 9.37 -22.88
N LEU A 252 -8.30 10.30 -22.67
CA LEU A 252 -8.77 10.69 -21.34
C LEU A 252 -9.69 9.63 -20.74
N GLU A 253 -10.54 9.00 -21.55
CA GLU A 253 -11.50 7.98 -21.08
C GLU A 253 -10.84 6.75 -20.42
N PRO A 254 -9.89 6.04 -21.06
CA PRO A 254 -9.22 4.92 -20.41
C PRO A 254 -8.37 5.39 -19.22
N PHE A 255 -7.86 6.61 -19.25
CA PHE A 255 -7.07 7.16 -18.14
C PHE A 255 -7.93 7.48 -16.91
N ASP A 256 -9.17 7.96 -17.08
CA ASP A 256 -10.11 8.16 -15.95
C ASP A 256 -10.41 6.84 -15.24
N ALA A 257 -10.64 5.75 -16.00
CA ALA A 257 -10.82 4.42 -15.44
C ALA A 257 -9.58 3.94 -14.66
N HIS A 258 -8.37 4.23 -15.16
CA HIS A 258 -7.15 3.93 -14.41
C HIS A 258 -7.02 4.75 -13.12
N LEU A 259 -7.47 6.01 -13.11
CA LEU A 259 -7.47 6.83 -11.89
C LEU A 259 -8.43 6.29 -10.83
N ASP A 260 -9.60 5.78 -11.22
CA ASP A 260 -10.51 5.09 -10.29
C ASP A 260 -9.85 3.83 -9.72
N ASN A 261 -9.14 3.05 -10.55
CA ASN A 261 -8.36 1.89 -10.07
C ASN A 261 -7.26 2.30 -9.09
N PHE A 262 -6.53 3.38 -9.38
CA PHE A 262 -5.48 3.88 -8.49
C PHE A 262 -6.01 4.38 -7.15
N GLU A 263 -7.13 5.11 -7.15
CA GLU A 263 -7.79 5.55 -5.93
C GLU A 263 -8.17 4.35 -5.06
N ASN A 264 -8.83 3.35 -5.64
CA ASN A 264 -9.22 2.13 -4.94
C ASN A 264 -8.01 1.34 -4.40
N GLY A 265 -6.95 1.20 -5.21
CA GLY A 265 -5.72 0.51 -4.81
C GLY A 265 -5.01 1.23 -3.66
N LEU A 266 -4.89 2.56 -3.75
CA LEU A 266 -4.30 3.37 -2.69
C LEU A 266 -5.13 3.35 -1.40
N GLU A 267 -6.46 3.33 -1.50
CA GLU A 267 -7.36 3.16 -0.35
C GLU A 267 -7.09 1.81 0.36
N GLY A 268 -6.98 0.73 -0.42
CA GLY A 268 -6.68 -0.61 0.10
C GLY A 268 -5.35 -0.65 0.84
N ILE A 269 -4.31 -0.06 0.26
CA ILE A 269 -2.99 0.08 0.87
C ILE A 269 -3.06 0.93 2.14
N TYR A 270 -3.69 2.11 2.10
CA TYR A 270 -3.79 3.01 3.25
C TYR A 270 -4.42 2.32 4.46
N ARG A 271 -5.52 1.59 4.24
CA ARG A 271 -6.16 0.78 5.29
C ARG A 271 -5.23 -0.29 5.85
N CYS A 272 -4.48 -0.98 5.00
CA CYS A 272 -3.56 -2.01 5.45
C CYS A 272 -2.36 -1.43 6.22
N MET A 273 -1.89 -0.24 5.83
CA MET A 273 -0.86 0.53 6.53
C MET A 273 -1.31 0.96 7.93
N SER A 274 -2.55 1.47 8.06
CA SER A 274 -3.12 1.83 9.35
C SER A 274 -3.18 0.61 10.29
N ARG A 275 -3.54 -0.56 9.77
CA ARG A 275 -3.49 -1.82 10.54
C ARG A 275 -2.06 -2.17 10.98
N SER A 276 -1.07 -2.04 10.09
CA SER A 276 0.34 -2.29 10.43
C SER A 276 0.81 -1.37 11.54
N ARG A 277 0.48 -0.08 11.47
CA ARG A 277 0.78 0.91 12.52
C ARG A 277 0.19 0.46 13.86
N SER A 278 -1.09 0.08 13.87
CA SER A 278 -1.77 -0.39 15.08
C SER A 278 -1.14 -1.66 15.65
N SER A 279 -0.70 -2.60 14.80
CA SER A 279 0.06 -3.77 15.25
C SER A 279 1.42 -3.39 15.86
N LEU A 280 2.18 -2.50 15.23
CA LEU A 280 3.45 -2.00 15.78
C LEU A 280 3.27 -1.29 17.12
N LEU A 281 2.21 -0.50 17.27
CA LEU A 281 1.84 0.17 18.52
C LEU A 281 1.53 -0.82 19.63
N ASN A 282 0.78 -1.87 19.32
CA ASN A 282 0.49 -2.93 20.28
C ASN A 282 1.77 -3.64 20.71
N ILE A 283 2.65 -3.99 19.76
CA ILE A 283 3.96 -4.59 20.07
C ILE A 283 4.78 -3.68 20.97
N LEU A 284 4.89 -2.38 20.65
CA LEU A 284 5.67 -1.43 21.44
C LEU A 284 5.15 -1.32 22.88
N LYS A 285 3.82 -1.35 23.05
CA LYS A 285 3.16 -1.36 24.36
C LYS A 285 3.47 -2.64 25.15
N GLU A 286 3.40 -3.81 24.53
CA GLU A 286 3.73 -5.10 25.16
C GLU A 286 5.21 -5.18 25.57
N LEU A 287 6.09 -4.48 24.85
CA LEU A 287 7.51 -4.38 25.20
C LEU A 287 7.80 -3.41 26.37
N GLY A 288 6.79 -2.75 26.94
CA GLY A 288 6.94 -1.88 28.11
C GLY A 288 7.57 -0.52 27.82
N PHE A 289 7.64 -0.08 26.56
CA PHE A 289 8.10 1.25 26.21
C PHE A 289 7.00 2.29 26.52
N SER A 290 7.36 3.37 27.22
CA SER A 290 6.43 4.44 27.56
C SER A 290 5.95 5.11 26.27
N THR A 291 4.64 5.09 26.02
CA THR A 291 4.06 5.68 24.81
C THR A 291 4.40 7.18 24.76
N PRO A 292 5.06 7.66 23.70
CA PRO A 292 5.36 9.09 23.58
C PRO A 292 4.07 9.91 23.59
N MET A 293 4.13 11.14 24.10
CA MET A 293 2.97 12.04 24.23
C MET A 293 2.17 12.25 22.92
N TRP A 294 2.79 12.09 21.74
CA TRP A 294 2.11 12.15 20.44
C TRP A 294 1.13 10.99 20.22
N PHE A 295 1.33 9.83 20.85
CA PHE A 295 0.44 8.67 20.79
C PHE A 295 -0.94 8.93 21.40
N ASN A 296 -0.98 9.67 22.52
CA ASN A 296 -2.24 10.07 23.15
C ASN A 296 -3.04 11.03 22.26
N LEU A 297 -2.34 11.88 21.50
CA LEU A 297 -2.96 12.83 20.57
C LEU A 297 -3.50 12.13 19.31
N GLU A 298 -2.78 11.15 18.80
CA GLU A 298 -3.12 10.41 17.59
C GLU A 298 -4.22 9.36 17.83
N LEU A 299 -4.20 8.66 18.98
CA LEU A 299 -5.35 7.85 19.42
C LEU A 299 -6.61 8.69 19.64
N CYS A 300 -6.45 9.94 20.10
CA CYS A 300 -7.58 10.87 20.19
C CYS A 300 -8.12 11.28 18.82
N LYS A 301 -7.26 11.42 17.80
CA LYS A 301 -7.72 11.67 16.42
C LYS A 301 -8.41 10.45 15.82
N GLU A 302 -7.79 9.27 15.92
CA GLU A 302 -8.33 8.03 15.34
C GLU A 302 -9.63 7.59 16.04
N LYS A 303 -9.76 7.80 17.37
CA LYS A 303 -11.04 7.64 18.10
C LYS A 303 -12.09 8.67 17.69
N LYS A 304 -11.71 9.91 17.40
CA LYS A 304 -12.65 10.93 16.91
C LYS A 304 -13.14 10.59 15.51
N GLU A 305 -12.24 10.14 14.62
CA GLU A 305 -12.56 9.78 13.25
C GLU A 305 -13.48 8.55 13.19
N THR A 306 -13.18 7.49 13.95
CA THR A 306 -14.09 6.33 14.09
C THR A 306 -15.41 6.68 14.78
N THR A 307 -15.44 7.62 15.73
CA THR A 307 -16.70 8.09 16.33
C THR A 307 -17.54 8.91 15.35
N VAL A 308 -16.90 9.77 14.54
CA VAL A 308 -17.57 10.55 13.49
C VAL A 308 -18.10 9.62 12.40
N GLU A 309 -17.34 8.62 11.97
CA GLU A 309 -17.82 7.61 11.00
C GLU A 309 -18.97 6.78 11.56
N LYS A 310 -18.93 6.42 12.86
CA LYS A 310 -20.01 5.68 13.53
C LYS A 310 -21.27 6.53 13.68
N LEU A 311 -21.14 7.79 14.07
CA LEU A 311 -22.24 8.76 14.13
C LEU A 311 -22.79 9.08 12.74
N PHE A 312 -21.94 9.17 11.72
CA PHE A 312 -22.36 9.36 10.34
C PHE A 312 -23.09 8.12 9.80
N GLY A 313 -22.61 6.93 10.12
CA GLY A 313 -23.29 5.66 9.81
C GLY A 313 -24.64 5.52 10.51
N GLU A 314 -24.74 5.90 11.79
CA GLU A 314 -25.99 5.94 12.55
C GLU A 314 -26.96 6.98 12.00
N TYR A 315 -26.48 8.19 11.68
CA TYR A 315 -27.27 9.25 11.05
C TYR A 315 -27.83 8.81 9.69
N MET A 316 -27.00 8.21 8.83
CA MET A 316 -27.43 7.68 7.53
C MET A 316 -28.39 6.49 7.66
N CYS A 317 -28.26 5.68 8.72
CA CYS A 317 -29.18 4.59 9.02
C CYS A 317 -30.56 5.10 9.51
N LEU A 318 -30.58 6.15 10.32
CA LEU A 318 -31.81 6.85 10.74
C LEU A 318 -32.49 7.56 9.57
N PHE A 319 -31.71 8.13 8.65
CA PHE A 319 -32.23 8.76 7.44
C PHE A 319 -32.89 7.75 6.50
N ARG A 320 -32.36 6.52 6.40
CA ARG A 320 -32.96 5.43 5.61
C ARG A 320 -34.24 4.84 6.21
N LYS A 321 -34.46 4.99 7.52
CA LYS A 321 -35.62 4.43 8.24
C LYS A 321 -36.79 5.41 8.40
N SER A 322 -36.69 6.64 7.91
CA SER A 322 -37.77 7.64 8.01
C SER A 322 -38.52 7.81 6.68
N PRO A 323 -39.69 7.19 6.48
CA PRO A 323 -40.55 7.48 5.33
C PRO A 323 -41.40 8.71 5.67
N ASN A 324 -40.81 9.91 5.60
CA ASN A 324 -41.46 11.21 5.34
C ASN A 324 -40.58 12.37 5.84
N ILE A 325 -39.70 12.90 5.00
CA ILE A 325 -39.45 14.34 5.00
C ILE A 325 -39.42 14.80 3.54
N ARG A 326 -40.54 15.41 3.15
CA ARG A 326 -40.77 16.06 1.87
C ARG A 326 -39.81 17.24 1.73
N ALA A 327 -39.24 17.38 0.53
CA ALA A 327 -38.34 18.46 0.14
C ALA A 327 -38.86 19.85 0.55
N SER A 328 -38.06 20.61 1.30
CA SER A 328 -38.22 22.06 1.45
C SER A 328 -37.00 22.68 2.13
N HIS A 329 -36.37 23.64 1.43
CA HIS A 329 -35.41 24.65 1.91
C HIS A 329 -33.99 24.24 2.35
N TYR A 330 -33.05 24.33 1.40
CA TYR A 330 -31.70 24.85 1.68
C TYR A 330 -31.52 26.18 0.94
N LYS A 331 -31.72 27.29 1.66
CA LYS A 331 -31.27 28.64 1.28
C LYS A 331 -30.53 29.21 2.49
N SER A 332 -29.27 29.61 2.28
CA SER A 332 -28.41 30.33 3.23
C SER A 332 -28.06 29.53 4.49
N VAL A 333 -26.80 29.40 4.91
CA VAL A 333 -25.96 30.51 5.36
C VAL A 333 -24.50 30.22 5.03
N ARG A 334 -23.91 31.18 4.31
CA ARG A 334 -22.48 31.39 4.14
C ARG A 334 -22.16 32.64 4.95
N SER A 335 -21.66 32.49 6.18
CA SER A 335 -20.92 33.51 6.96
C SER A 335 -20.75 33.03 8.39
N PHE A 336 -19.57 32.51 8.74
CA PHE A 336 -18.58 33.16 9.61
C PHE A 336 -17.34 32.26 9.69
#